data_AF-A0AB36JSX7-F1
#
_entry.id   AF-A0AB36JSX7-F1
#
_cell.length_a   1.000
_cell.length_b   1.000
_cell.length_c   1.000
_cell.angle_alpha   90.00
_cell.angle_beta   90.00
_cell.angle_gamma   90.00
#
_symmetry.space_group_name_H-M   'P 1'
#
loop_
_entity.id
_entity.type
_entity.pdbx_description
1 polymer ?
#
loop_
_entity_poly.entity_id
_entity_poly.type
_entity_poly.pdbx_seq_one_letter_code
_entity_poly.pdbx_strand_id
1 'polypeptide(L)'
;AGDDNSAPTVTITEDANDDGVISSDELDGQVDVEVGLPAGAVDGDTIRVSDGTTTNEIVLEQSDIDNGSVATSFDAPSEGETLEVTAVLEDQFGNTSAEGSDS
;
A
#
# COMPACT_ATOMS: atom_id res chain seq x y z
N ALA A 1 -7.49 8.67 -12.33
CA ALA A 1 -6.53 7.63 -12.66
C ALA A 1 -6.53 7.42 -14.17
N GLY A 2 -5.35 7.22 -14.76
CA GLY A 2 -5.15 6.92 -16.19
C GLY A 2 -6.02 5.76 -16.68
N ASP A 3 -6.17 5.68 -18.01
CA ASP A 3 -7.26 5.03 -18.77
C ASP A 3 -7.61 3.54 -18.47
N ASP A 4 -6.92 2.86 -17.54
CA ASP A 4 -7.06 1.40 -17.32
C ASP A 4 -7.60 0.98 -15.93
N ASN A 5 -7.93 1.91 -15.02
CA ASN A 5 -8.43 1.56 -13.66
C ASN A 5 -7.56 0.50 -12.94
N SER A 6 -6.25 0.49 -13.23
CA SER A 6 -5.33 -0.50 -12.69
C SER A 6 -5.20 -0.30 -11.19
N ALA A 7 -5.36 -1.37 -10.41
CA ALA A 7 -5.20 -1.33 -8.97
C ALA A 7 -3.72 -1.14 -8.60
N PRO A 8 -3.40 -0.38 -7.54
CA PRO A 8 -2.09 -0.47 -6.90
C PRO A 8 -1.81 -1.91 -6.48
N THR A 9 -0.55 -2.31 -6.49
CA THR A 9 -0.15 -3.62 -5.95
C THR A 9 0.32 -3.41 -4.53
N VAL A 10 -0.28 -4.07 -3.55
CA VAL A 10 0.16 -4.00 -2.15
C VAL A 10 1.03 -5.22 -1.87
N THR A 11 2.11 -5.03 -1.13
CA THR A 11 3.01 -6.11 -0.70
C THR A 11 3.44 -5.83 0.73
N ILE A 12 3.07 -6.71 1.65
CA ILE A 12 3.51 -6.66 3.04
C ILE A 12 4.87 -7.35 3.13
N THR A 13 5.95 -6.56 3.24
CA THR A 13 7.32 -7.12 3.15
C THR A 13 7.72 -7.92 4.37
N GLU A 14 7.04 -7.70 5.49
CA GLU A 14 7.27 -8.41 6.75
C GLU A 14 6.57 -9.78 6.76
N ASP A 15 5.55 -10.00 5.93
CA ASP A 15 4.94 -11.31 5.73
C ASP A 15 5.83 -12.15 4.79
N ALA A 16 6.94 -12.63 5.33
CA ALA A 16 7.93 -13.36 4.54
C ALA A 16 7.41 -14.72 4.05
N ASN A 17 6.40 -15.29 4.71
CA ASN A 17 5.83 -16.59 4.37
C ASN A 17 4.52 -16.50 3.57
N ASP A 18 3.96 -15.29 3.43
CA ASP A 18 2.73 -14.98 2.67
C ASP A 18 1.54 -15.82 3.18
N ASP A 19 1.44 -15.99 4.51
CA ASP A 19 0.38 -16.75 5.20
C ASP A 19 -0.73 -15.87 5.78
N GLY A 20 -0.57 -14.55 5.66
CA GLY A 20 -1.48 -13.50 6.08
C GLY A 20 -1.49 -13.19 7.57
N VAL A 21 -0.47 -13.67 8.29
CA VAL A 21 -0.28 -13.43 9.71
C VAL A 21 1.16 -13.04 9.97
N ILE A 22 1.36 -11.84 10.51
CA ILE A 22 2.69 -11.42 10.96
C ILE A 22 3.01 -12.10 12.29
N SER A 23 3.86 -13.14 12.25
CA SER A 23 4.32 -13.82 13.46
C SER A 23 5.39 -13.02 14.21
N SER A 24 5.68 -13.39 15.46
CA SER A 24 6.75 -12.74 16.24
C SER A 24 8.17 -13.04 15.76
N ASP A 25 8.34 -14.08 14.94
CA ASP A 25 9.59 -14.37 14.24
C ASP A 25 9.73 -13.52 12.96
N GLU A 26 8.60 -13.09 12.39
CA GLU A 26 8.54 -12.20 11.22
C GLU A 26 8.62 -10.74 11.62
N LEU A 27 7.98 -10.33 12.73
CA LEU A 27 7.89 -8.92 13.11
C LEU A 27 9.21 -8.32 13.65
N ASP A 28 9.82 -7.41 12.89
CA ASP A 28 10.88 -6.51 13.34
C ASP A 28 10.40 -5.06 13.51
N GLY A 29 9.53 -4.84 14.50
CA GLY A 29 9.05 -3.50 14.88
C GLY A 29 7.69 -3.15 14.26
N GLN A 30 7.68 -2.30 13.24
CA GLN A 30 6.46 -1.95 12.48
C GLN A 30 6.36 -2.86 11.26
N VAL A 31 5.15 -3.06 10.75
CA VAL A 31 4.93 -3.84 9.54
C VAL A 31 5.16 -2.95 8.33
N ASP A 32 6.22 -3.25 7.59
CA ASP A 32 6.57 -2.54 6.36
C ASP A 32 5.70 -3.03 5.19
N VAL A 33 5.21 -2.07 4.41
CA VAL A 33 4.33 -2.27 3.26
C VAL A 33 4.88 -1.49 2.06
N GLU A 34 5.07 -2.19 0.96
CA GLU A 34 5.37 -1.60 -0.33
C GLU A 34 4.10 -1.56 -1.19
N VAL A 35 3.80 -0.39 -1.76
CA VAL A 35 2.68 -0.20 -2.68
C VAL A 35 3.22 0.16 -4.06
N GLY A 36 3.13 -0.79 -4.99
CA GLY A 36 3.41 -0.61 -6.41
C GLY A 36 2.38 0.31 -7.07
N LEU A 37 2.87 1.29 -7.82
CA LEU A 37 2.05 2.28 -8.49
C LEU A 37 1.42 1.72 -9.77
N PRO A 38 0.11 1.93 -9.99
CA PRO A 38 -0.54 1.47 -11.21
C PRO A 38 -0.11 2.29 -12.42
N ALA A 39 -0.32 1.73 -13.62
CA ALA A 39 -0.07 2.44 -14.86
C ALA A 39 -0.92 3.72 -14.93
N GLY A 40 -0.25 4.85 -15.18
CA GLY A 40 -0.91 6.17 -15.24
C GLY A 40 -0.92 6.95 -13.93
N ALA A 41 -0.26 6.46 -12.88
CA ALA A 41 0.12 7.30 -11.74
C ALA A 41 1.06 8.42 -12.18
N VAL A 42 0.83 9.64 -11.70
CA VAL A 42 1.66 10.81 -11.99
C VAL A 42 2.04 11.59 -10.73
N ASP A 43 3.08 12.41 -10.83
CA ASP A 43 3.49 13.34 -9.78
C ASP A 43 2.31 14.24 -9.38
N GLY A 44 2.05 14.31 -8.07
CA GLY A 44 0.93 15.01 -7.46
C GLY A 44 -0.34 14.17 -7.25
N ASP A 45 -0.41 12.94 -7.75
CA ASP A 45 -1.50 12.01 -7.36
C ASP A 45 -1.34 11.57 -5.90
N THR A 46 -2.38 11.01 -5.29
CA THR A 46 -2.35 10.56 -3.89
C THR A 46 -2.67 9.07 -3.78
N ILE A 47 -1.74 8.28 -3.27
CA ILE A 47 -1.98 6.89 -2.85
C ILE A 47 -2.51 6.93 -1.41
N ARG A 48 -3.65 6.29 -1.17
CA ARG A 48 -4.24 6.09 0.16
C ARG A 48 -4.05 4.63 0.53
N VAL A 49 -3.28 4.34 1.58
CA VAL A 49 -3.02 2.99 2.08
C VAL A 49 -3.67 2.84 3.45
N SER A 50 -4.37 1.74 3.72
CA SER A 50 -5.03 1.52 5.01
C SER A 50 -4.95 0.07 5.46
N ASP A 51 -4.61 -0.15 6.73
CA ASP A 51 -4.66 -1.44 7.43
C ASP A 51 -6.05 -1.75 8.04
N GLY A 52 -7.09 -1.04 7.58
CA GLY A 52 -8.44 -1.10 8.14
C GLY A 52 -8.66 -0.28 9.42
N THR A 53 -7.60 0.21 10.09
CA THR A 53 -7.71 1.03 11.31
C THR A 53 -7.12 2.43 11.11
N THR A 54 -5.93 2.49 10.54
CA THR A 54 -5.13 3.65 10.20
C THR A 54 -5.11 3.81 8.69
N THR A 55 -5.13 5.05 8.21
CA THR A 55 -5.00 5.36 6.79
C THR A 55 -3.85 6.34 6.59
N ASN A 56 -2.87 5.95 5.79
CA ASN A 56 -1.75 6.77 5.36
C ASN A 56 -2.04 7.33 3.96
N GLU A 57 -1.97 8.64 3.80
CA GLU A 57 -2.12 9.32 2.51
C GLU A 57 -0.75 9.80 2.05
N ILE A 58 -0.30 9.32 0.90
CA ILE A 58 1.02 9.59 0.32
C ILE A 58 0.79 10.33 -0.99
N VAL A 59 1.20 11.59 -1.04
CA VAL A 59 1.24 12.34 -2.30
C VAL A 59 2.47 11.88 -3.07
N LEU A 60 2.26 11.38 -4.29
CA LEU A 60 3.30 10.89 -5.16
C LEU A 60 4.20 12.04 -5.61
N GLU A 61 5.48 11.88 -5.37
CA GLU A 61 6.52 12.74 -5.94
C GLU A 61 7.12 12.08 -7.19
N GLN A 62 7.79 12.87 -8.02
CA GLN A 62 8.42 12.38 -9.24
C GLN A 62 9.40 11.21 -8.98
N SER A 63 10.05 11.17 -7.82
CA SER A 63 10.91 10.04 -7.41
C SER A 63 10.13 8.74 -7.21
N ASP A 64 8.89 8.82 -6.72
CA ASP A 64 8.04 7.65 -6.51
C ASP A 64 7.56 7.10 -7.84
N ILE A 65 7.22 8.00 -8.78
CA ILE A 65 6.88 7.62 -10.16
C ILE A 65 8.07 6.96 -10.86
N ASP A 66 9.28 7.49 -10.66
CA ASP A 66 10.50 6.92 -11.24
C ASP A 66 10.87 5.55 -10.61
N ASN A 67 10.60 5.37 -9.31
CA ASN A 67 10.74 4.08 -8.62
C ASN A 67 9.64 3.08 -9.01
N GLY A 68 8.42 3.57 -9.27
CA GLY A 68 7.23 2.76 -9.51
C GLY A 68 6.58 2.18 -8.26
N SER A 69 7.03 2.56 -7.06
CA SER A 69 6.46 2.14 -5.77
C SER A 69 6.60 3.23 -4.71
N VAL A 70 5.78 3.14 -3.67
CA VAL A 70 5.91 3.90 -2.42
C VAL A 70 5.96 2.93 -1.24
N ALA A 71 6.69 3.28 -0.18
CA ALA A 71 6.77 2.50 1.04
C ALA A 71 6.00 3.20 2.17
N THR A 72 5.33 2.40 3.00
CA THR A 72 4.67 2.85 4.22
C THR A 72 4.82 1.78 5.30
N SER A 73 4.48 2.13 6.54
CA SER A 73 4.53 1.18 7.65
C SER A 73 3.29 1.33 8.52
N PHE A 74 2.83 0.23 9.09
CA PHE A 74 1.73 0.18 10.05
C PHE A 74 2.18 -0.43 11.37
N ASP A 75 1.44 -0.14 12.44
CA ASP A 75 1.63 -0.85 13.70
C ASP A 75 1.25 -2.32 13.50
N ALA A 76 2.03 -3.22 14.11
CA ALA A 76 1.71 -4.64 14.05
C ALA A 76 0.35 -4.94 14.69
N PRO A 77 -0.46 -5.83 14.09
CA PRO A 77 -1.70 -6.28 14.71
C PRO A 77 -1.38 -7.11 15.97
N SER A 78 -2.39 -7.44 16.78
CA SER A 78 -2.15 -8.30 17.94
C SER A 78 -1.64 -9.68 17.49
N GLU A 79 -0.87 -10.36 18.32
CA GLU A 79 -0.33 -11.70 17.99
C GLU A 79 -1.46 -12.66 17.57
N GLY A 80 -1.37 -13.17 16.33
CA GLY A 80 -2.34 -14.08 15.74
C GLY A 80 -3.57 -13.41 15.08
N GLU A 81 -3.57 -12.08 14.94
CA GLU A 81 -4.52 -11.36 14.09
C GLU A 81 -3.97 -11.20 12.66
N THR A 82 -4.87 -11.07 11.69
CA THR A 82 -4.56 -10.85 10.27
C THR A 82 -4.42 -9.37 10.00
N LEU A 83 -3.47 -8.97 9.15
CA LEU A 83 -3.27 -7.58 8.75
C LEU A 83 -3.74 -7.38 7.31
N GLU A 84 -4.96 -6.92 7.11
CA GLU A 84 -5.44 -6.61 5.76
C GLU A 84 -5.06 -5.17 5.39
N VAL A 85 -4.18 -5.02 4.39
CA VAL A 85 -3.77 -3.71 3.87
C VAL A 85 -4.39 -3.46 2.51
N THR A 86 -5.06 -2.33 2.37
CA THR A 86 -5.70 -1.87 1.13
C THR A 86 -5.01 -0.62 0.60
N ALA A 87 -5.00 -0.43 -0.72
CA ALA A 87 -4.47 0.77 -1.36
C ALA A 87 -5.32 1.24 -2.53
N VAL A 88 -5.52 2.55 -2.63
CA VAL A 88 -6.25 3.22 -3.72
C VAL A 88 -5.46 4.43 -4.19
N LEU A 89 -5.30 4.59 -5.50
CA LEU A 89 -4.75 5.81 -6.10
C LEU A 89 -5.89 6.78 -6.43
N GLU A 90 -5.78 8.03 -5.98
CA GLU A 90 -6.64 9.15 -6.34
C GLU A 90 -5.82 10.18 -7.13
N ASP A 91 -6.28 10.55 -8.33
CA ASP A 91 -5.60 11.60 -9.09
C ASP A 91 -6.00 13.02 -8.64
N GLN A 92 -5.26 14.02 -9.10
CA GLN A 92 -5.52 15.44 -8.82
C GLN A 92 -6.90 15.95 -9.28
N PHE A 93 -7.62 15.17 -10.08
CA PHE A 93 -8.95 15.47 -10.59
C PHE A 93 -10.06 14.71 -9.83
N GLY A 94 -9.69 13.91 -8.81
CA GLY A 94 -10.61 13.14 -7.97
C GLY A 94 -11.07 11.81 -8.57
N ASN A 95 -10.38 11.30 -9.60
CA ASN A 95 -10.67 9.98 -10.16
C ASN A 95 -9.83 8.91 -9.44
N THR A 96 -10.49 7.90 -8.89
CA THR A 96 -9.85 6.80 -8.16
C THR A 96 -9.56 5.60 -9.05
N SER A 97 -8.53 4.81 -8.72
CA SER A 97 -8.25 3.50 -9.31
C SER A 97 -9.16 2.40 -8.73
N ALA A 98 -8.98 1.17 -9.21
CA ALA A 98 -9.38 0.00 -8.43
C ALA A 98 -8.57 -0.08 -7.12
N GLU A 99 -9.13 -0.79 -6.14
CA GLU A 99 -8.49 -1.08 -4.87
C GLU A 99 -7.51 -2.25 -5.03
N GLY A 100 -6.30 -2.06 -4.55
CA GLY A 100 -5.33 -3.12 -4.29
C GLY A 100 -5.44 -3.59 -2.85
N SER A 101 -5.14 -4.86 -2.59
CA SER A 101 -5.20 -5.44 -1.25
C SER A 101 -4.15 -6.52 -1.08
N ASP A 102 -3.61 -6.63 0.12
CA ASP A 102 -2.74 -7.72 0.57
C ASP A 102 -3.09 -8.07 2.03
N SER A 103 -2.82 -9.29 2.47
CA SER A 103 -3.17 -9.75 3.82
C SER A 103 -2.12 -10.66 4.41
#